data_AF-A0A0C5BXH6-F1
#
_entry.id   AF-A0A0C5BXH6-F1
#
_cell.length_a   1.000
_cell.length_b   1.000
_cell.length_c   1.000
_cell.angle_alpha   90.00
_cell.angle_beta   90.00
_cell.angle_gamma   90.00
#
_symmetry.space_group_name_H-M   'P 1'
#
loop_
_entity.id
_entity.type
_entity.pdbx_description
1 polymer ?
#
loop_
_entity_poly.entity_id
_entity_poly.type
_entity_poly.pdbx_seq_one_letter_code
_entity_poly.pdbx_strand_id
1 'polypeptide(L)'
;MRNCVLNRRRAISTVLTTVIILVASVVLGASSGLYGTSLFQTSVQQDSIVVLGMNLWVNATDSLGDAWGTAGVRNNGKKIVSIETIQVRGVTVPLSNWYFDKDQTRVSVINFQGLYEHTGTSGAGTLMKDTLDTGDSVTISCTTPDNTTLEIDFGDVGTKETLCLMQASAPVALNPGDRMIVYPNTTR
;
A
#
# COMPACT_ATOMS: atom_id res chain seq x y z
N MET A 1 57.13 -2.96 -63.48
CA MET A 1 55.82 -2.29 -63.33
C MET A 1 54.90 -3.11 -62.41
N ARG A 2 54.88 -2.86 -61.08
CA ARG A 2 53.99 -3.59 -60.14
C ARG A 2 53.45 -2.72 -59.00
N ASN A 3 53.26 -1.41 -59.21
CA ASN A 3 52.80 -0.52 -58.14
C ASN A 3 51.36 0.02 -58.27
N CYS A 4 50.57 -0.40 -59.26
CA CYS A 4 49.21 0.14 -59.46
C CYS A 4 48.11 -0.61 -58.64
N VAL A 5 48.36 -1.84 -58.19
CA VAL A 5 47.32 -2.68 -57.54
C VAL A 5 47.20 -2.41 -56.04
N LEU A 6 48.25 -1.92 -55.38
CA LEU A 6 48.26 -1.68 -53.93
C LEU A 6 47.48 -0.42 -53.51
N ASN A 7 47.34 0.58 -54.39
CA ASN A 7 46.68 1.85 -54.06
C ASN A 7 45.15 1.78 -54.11
N ARG A 8 44.57 0.94 -55.00
CA ARG A 8 43.10 0.74 -55.06
C ARG A 8 42.53 0.03 -53.83
N ARG A 9 43.29 -0.89 -53.22
CA ARG A 9 42.88 -1.57 -51.98
C ARG A 9 42.89 -0.64 -50.76
N ARG A 10 43.78 0.37 -50.74
CA ARG A 10 43.83 1.38 -49.68
C ARG A 10 42.61 2.29 -49.70
N ALA A 11 42.22 2.80 -50.87
CA ALA A 11 41.02 3.65 -51.00
C ALA A 11 39.74 2.90 -50.59
N ILE A 12 39.60 1.62 -50.98
CA ILE A 12 38.44 0.79 -50.61
C ILE A 12 38.41 0.50 -49.10
N SER A 13 39.57 0.32 -48.45
CA SER A 13 39.64 0.07 -47.00
C SER A 13 39.22 1.29 -46.18
N THR A 14 39.49 2.51 -46.67
CA THR A 14 39.06 3.76 -46.01
C THR A 14 37.54 3.97 -46.15
N VAL A 15 36.96 3.58 -47.27
CA VAL A 15 35.50 3.59 -47.46
C VAL A 15 34.84 2.57 -46.55
N LEU A 16 35.42 1.38 -46.41
CA LEU A 16 34.86 0.34 -45.54
C LEU A 16 34.89 0.76 -44.06
N THR A 17 35.99 1.33 -43.57
CA THR A 17 36.09 1.79 -42.18
C THR A 17 35.13 2.94 -41.88
N THR A 18 34.94 3.87 -42.81
CA THR A 18 33.97 4.97 -42.64
C THR A 18 32.53 4.48 -42.61
N VAL A 19 32.16 3.48 -43.42
CA VAL A 19 30.83 2.84 -43.37
C VAL A 19 30.62 2.09 -42.05
N ILE A 20 31.61 1.34 -41.58
CA ILE A 20 31.52 0.63 -40.29
C ILE A 20 31.29 1.61 -39.14
N ILE A 21 32.04 2.72 -39.12
CA ILE A 21 31.89 3.75 -38.08
C ILE A 21 30.53 4.44 -38.18
N LEU A 22 30.05 4.73 -39.39
CA LEU A 22 28.72 5.32 -39.62
C LEU A 22 27.59 4.42 -39.11
N VAL A 23 27.65 3.13 -39.40
CA VAL A 23 26.62 2.19 -38.94
C VAL A 23 26.70 2.03 -37.42
N ALA A 24 27.91 1.90 -36.87
CA ALA A 24 28.11 1.78 -35.43
C ALA A 24 27.57 3.01 -34.67
N SER A 25 27.80 4.23 -35.17
CA SER A 25 27.34 5.45 -34.49
C SER A 25 25.81 5.58 -34.49
N VAL A 26 25.14 5.23 -35.59
CA VAL A 26 23.68 5.24 -35.66
C VAL A 26 23.06 4.19 -34.73
N VAL A 27 23.64 2.98 -34.68
CA VAL A 27 23.17 1.90 -33.80
C VAL A 27 23.34 2.28 -32.31
N LEU A 28 24.48 2.84 -31.94
CA LEU A 28 24.74 3.30 -30.57
C LEU A 28 23.85 4.49 -30.18
N GLY A 29 23.56 5.39 -31.13
CA GLY A 29 22.65 6.52 -30.93
C GLY A 29 21.19 6.08 -30.71
N ALA A 30 20.68 5.18 -31.56
CA ALA A 30 19.30 4.69 -31.46
C ALA A 30 19.07 3.87 -30.18
N SER A 31 20.00 2.97 -29.84
CA SER A 31 19.89 2.13 -28.65
C SER A 31 19.92 2.94 -27.35
N SER A 32 20.82 3.91 -27.22
CA SER A 32 20.89 4.78 -26.03
C SER A 32 19.65 5.66 -25.86
N GLY A 33 19.05 6.13 -26.96
CA GLY A 33 17.80 6.90 -26.92
C GLY A 33 16.59 6.06 -26.49
N LEU A 34 16.45 4.84 -27.01
CA LEU A 34 15.41 3.90 -26.57
C LEU A 34 15.59 3.50 -25.10
N TYR A 35 16.82 3.25 -24.68
CA TYR A 35 17.12 2.95 -23.29
C TYR A 35 16.82 4.16 -22.38
N GLY A 36 17.24 5.35 -22.77
CA GLY A 36 16.96 6.59 -22.03
C GLY A 36 15.45 6.84 -21.87
N THR A 37 14.68 6.74 -22.95
CA THR A 37 13.22 6.91 -22.89
C THR A 37 12.55 5.85 -22.03
N SER A 38 12.99 4.60 -22.09
CA SER A 38 12.47 3.53 -21.23
C SER A 38 12.69 3.82 -19.74
N LEU A 39 13.89 4.31 -19.36
CA LEU A 39 14.22 4.68 -17.99
C LEU A 39 13.31 5.81 -17.47
N PHE A 40 13.03 6.82 -18.29
CA PHE A 40 12.14 7.91 -17.89
C PHE A 40 10.67 7.46 -17.80
N GLN A 41 10.20 6.61 -18.71
CA GLN A 41 8.84 6.06 -18.68
C GLN A 41 8.58 5.14 -17.48
N THR A 42 9.58 4.36 -17.05
CA THR A 42 9.47 3.52 -15.85
C THR A 42 9.60 4.33 -14.57
N SER A 43 10.40 5.40 -14.57
CA SER A 43 10.61 6.24 -13.39
C SER A 43 9.41 7.15 -13.05
N VAL A 44 8.56 7.50 -14.02
CA VAL A 44 7.32 8.26 -13.78
C VAL A 44 6.13 7.41 -13.31
N GLN A 45 6.26 6.08 -13.29
CA GLN A 45 5.31 5.22 -12.58
C GLN A 45 5.65 5.23 -11.09
N GLN A 46 5.49 6.39 -10.47
CA GLN A 46 5.68 6.55 -9.04
C GLN A 46 4.56 5.81 -8.32
N ASP A 47 4.95 4.84 -7.50
CA ASP A 47 4.06 4.23 -6.52
C ASP A 47 3.99 5.20 -5.33
N SER A 48 2.78 5.66 -5.01
CA SER A 48 2.54 6.61 -3.94
C SER A 48 1.50 6.03 -3.00
N ILE A 49 1.87 5.93 -1.73
CA ILE A 49 0.97 5.52 -0.66
C ILE A 49 0.76 6.74 0.23
N VAL A 50 -0.50 7.01 0.56
CA VAL A 50 -0.86 8.07 1.49
C VAL A 50 -1.47 7.42 2.73
N VAL A 51 -0.99 7.82 3.90
CA VAL A 51 -1.53 7.39 5.19
C VAL A 51 -2.17 8.59 5.88
N LEU A 52 -3.43 8.48 6.26
CA LEU A 52 -4.22 9.52 6.93
C LEU A 52 -4.89 8.99 8.20
N GLY A 53 -5.30 9.91 9.07
CA GLY A 53 -6.11 9.59 10.25
C GLY A 53 -5.41 8.72 11.29
N MET A 54 -4.08 8.71 11.35
CA MET A 54 -3.37 7.85 12.31
C MET A 54 -3.67 8.24 13.76
N ASN A 55 -4.16 7.29 14.56
CA ASN A 55 -4.33 7.44 16.00
C ASN A 55 -3.77 6.20 16.71
N LEU A 56 -3.31 6.38 17.95
CA LEU A 56 -2.82 5.30 18.80
C LEU A 56 -3.40 5.49 20.20
N TRP A 57 -4.06 4.47 20.69
CA TRP A 57 -4.62 4.40 22.03
C TRP A 57 -3.87 3.35 22.83
N VAL A 58 -3.54 3.70 24.06
CA VAL A 58 -2.85 2.80 24.99
C VAL A 58 -3.76 2.61 26.17
N ASN A 59 -4.06 1.37 26.52
CA ASN A 59 -4.76 1.10 27.77
C ASN A 59 -3.77 1.19 28.94
N ALA A 60 -3.88 2.27 29.73
CA ALA A 60 -3.00 2.49 30.87
C ALA A 60 -3.37 1.65 32.12
N THR A 61 -4.52 0.99 32.11
CA THR A 61 -5.05 0.20 33.24
C THR A 61 -4.78 -1.29 33.08
N ASP A 62 -4.45 -1.75 31.87
CA ASP A 62 -4.07 -3.15 31.63
C ASP A 62 -2.60 -3.41 31.97
N SER A 63 -2.36 -4.44 32.78
CA SER A 63 -1.03 -4.96 33.10
C SER A 63 -0.25 -5.47 31.88
N LEU A 64 -0.94 -5.84 30.79
CA LEU A 64 -0.34 -6.31 29.54
C LEU A 64 0.11 -5.16 28.63
N GLY A 65 -0.35 -3.93 28.89
CA GLY A 65 0.05 -2.74 28.13
C GLY A 65 -0.43 -2.75 26.68
N ASP A 66 -1.61 -3.33 26.44
CA ASP A 66 -2.21 -3.42 25.12
C ASP A 66 -2.43 -2.03 24.51
N ALA A 67 -2.04 -1.89 23.25
CA ALA A 67 -2.20 -0.67 22.49
C ALA A 67 -2.81 -0.93 21.12
N TRP A 68 -3.77 -0.10 20.77
CA TRP A 68 -4.51 -0.16 19.53
C TRP A 68 -4.19 1.04 18.68
N GLY A 69 -3.78 0.78 17.44
CA GLY A 69 -3.59 1.81 16.43
C GLY A 69 -4.75 1.82 15.46
N THR A 70 -4.82 2.90 14.70
CA THR A 70 -5.61 2.98 13.47
C THR A 70 -4.84 3.78 12.44
N ALA A 71 -4.98 3.40 11.18
CA ALA A 71 -4.43 4.12 10.05
C ALA A 71 -5.30 3.89 8.81
N GLY A 72 -5.66 4.98 8.14
CA GLY A 72 -6.22 4.92 6.78
C GLY A 72 -5.08 4.90 5.78
N VAL A 73 -4.99 3.87 4.95
CA VAL A 73 -4.02 3.75 3.85
C VAL A 73 -4.72 3.85 2.50
N ARG A 74 -4.22 4.70 1.61
CA ARG A 74 -4.69 4.84 0.24
C ARG A 74 -3.57 4.62 -0.75
N ASN A 75 -3.85 3.83 -1.78
CA ASN A 75 -2.97 3.72 -2.93
C ASN A 75 -3.27 4.85 -3.92
N ASN A 76 -2.37 5.82 -4.01
CA ASN A 76 -2.42 6.92 -4.98
C ASN A 76 -1.56 6.64 -6.22
N GLY A 77 -0.88 5.50 -6.25
CA GLY A 77 -0.05 5.05 -7.37
C GLY A 77 -0.87 4.45 -8.51
N LYS A 78 -0.16 3.96 -9.52
CA LYS A 78 -0.73 3.27 -10.70
C LYS A 78 -0.54 1.75 -10.68
N LYS A 79 0.14 1.20 -9.67
CA LYS A 79 0.34 -0.24 -9.48
C LYS A 79 -0.35 -0.75 -8.23
N ILE A 80 -0.57 -2.06 -8.18
CA ILE A 80 -1.05 -2.73 -6.97
C ILE A 80 0.06 -2.68 -5.93
N VAL A 81 -0.29 -2.27 -4.71
CA VAL A 81 0.62 -2.20 -3.58
C VAL A 81 0.14 -3.18 -2.52
N SER A 82 1.06 -3.94 -1.92
CA SER A 82 0.77 -4.82 -0.79
C SER A 82 1.39 -4.29 0.49
N ILE A 83 0.62 -4.27 1.58
CA ILE A 83 1.12 -3.96 2.91
C ILE A 83 1.47 -5.27 3.62
N GLU A 84 2.74 -5.42 3.99
CA GLU A 84 3.27 -6.65 4.59
C GLU A 84 3.62 -6.49 6.07
N THR A 85 4.10 -5.31 6.50
CA THR A 85 4.48 -5.09 7.90
C THR A 85 4.04 -3.72 8.39
N ILE A 86 3.48 -3.69 9.60
CA ILE A 86 3.14 -2.50 10.37
C ILE A 86 3.97 -2.56 11.64
N GLN A 87 4.69 -1.47 11.90
CA GLN A 87 5.52 -1.33 13.09
C GLN A 87 5.04 -0.13 13.90
N VAL A 88 4.77 -0.36 15.18
CA VAL A 88 4.36 0.67 16.13
C VAL A 88 5.46 0.78 17.18
N ARG A 89 6.08 1.96 17.27
CA ARG A 89 7.18 2.25 18.22
C ARG A 89 8.35 1.22 18.18
N GLY A 90 8.63 0.67 17.01
CA GLY A 90 9.70 -0.33 16.81
C GLY A 90 9.30 -1.77 17.12
N VAL A 91 8.06 -2.02 17.56
CA VAL A 91 7.50 -3.36 17.70
C VAL A 91 6.76 -3.72 16.42
N THR A 92 7.08 -4.88 15.85
CA THR A 92 6.36 -5.39 14.68
C THR A 92 5.08 -6.05 15.15
N VAL A 93 3.96 -5.59 14.61
CA VAL A 93 2.66 -6.17 14.92
C VAL A 93 2.45 -7.41 14.04
N PRO A 94 2.20 -8.60 14.60
CA PRO A 94 1.93 -9.79 13.80
C PRO A 94 0.65 -9.63 12.98
N LEU A 95 0.59 -10.21 11.77
CA LEU A 95 -0.56 -10.09 10.86
C LEU A 95 -1.87 -10.55 11.50
N SER A 96 -1.83 -11.58 12.35
CA SER A 96 -2.98 -12.05 13.11
C SER A 96 -3.60 -10.98 14.01
N ASN A 97 -2.86 -9.93 14.35
CA ASN A 97 -3.35 -8.86 15.22
C ASN A 97 -3.74 -7.61 14.42
N TRP A 98 -3.89 -7.73 13.09
CA TRP A 98 -4.34 -6.64 12.24
C TRP A 98 -5.77 -6.90 11.82
N TYR A 99 -6.59 -5.86 11.93
CA TYR A 99 -7.95 -5.87 11.44
C TYR A 99 -8.08 -4.80 10.37
N PHE A 100 -8.61 -5.14 9.20
CA PHE A 100 -8.69 -4.19 8.09
C PHE A 100 -10.02 -4.28 7.36
N ASP A 101 -10.45 -3.14 6.81
CA ASP A 101 -11.56 -3.07 5.86
C ASP A 101 -11.05 -2.39 4.59
N LYS A 102 -11.35 -3.00 3.44
CA LYS A 102 -10.95 -2.53 2.10
C LYS A 102 -12.14 -2.34 1.18
N ASP A 103 -13.35 -2.53 1.68
CA ASP A 103 -14.55 -2.33 0.89
C ASP A 103 -14.76 -0.85 0.66
N GLN A 104 -14.68 -0.41 -0.60
CA GLN A 104 -14.77 1.00 -0.97
C GLN A 104 -16.15 1.61 -0.68
N THR A 105 -17.17 0.79 -0.44
CA THR A 105 -18.51 1.25 -0.03
C THR A 105 -18.55 1.67 1.43
N ARG A 106 -17.78 1.01 2.32
CA ARG A 106 -17.68 1.34 3.76
C ARG A 106 -16.48 2.25 4.06
N VAL A 107 -15.39 2.07 3.32
CA VAL A 107 -14.21 2.94 3.33
C VAL A 107 -14.41 4.09 2.33
N SER A 108 -15.47 4.86 2.56
CA SER A 108 -15.78 6.06 1.79
C SER A 108 -14.75 7.17 2.06
N VAL A 109 -14.76 8.20 1.21
CA VAL A 109 -13.86 9.36 1.34
C VAL A 109 -14.10 10.13 2.64
N ILE A 110 -15.32 10.04 3.19
CA ILE A 110 -15.72 10.68 4.44
C ILE A 110 -15.13 9.91 5.62
N ASN A 111 -15.36 8.59 5.68
CA ASN A 111 -14.81 7.74 6.74
C ASN A 111 -13.28 7.72 6.74
N PHE A 112 -12.65 7.69 5.57
CA PHE A 112 -11.19 7.68 5.45
C PHE A 112 -10.49 8.95 5.97
N GLN A 113 -11.18 10.08 5.92
CA GLN A 113 -10.67 11.37 6.43
C GLN A 113 -11.20 11.70 7.82
N GLY A 114 -12.08 10.86 8.36
CA GLY A 114 -12.65 11.03 9.69
C GLY A 114 -11.61 10.85 10.78
N LEU A 115 -11.90 11.43 11.95
CA LEU A 115 -11.24 11.05 13.18
C LEU A 115 -11.76 9.67 13.56
N TYR A 116 -10.88 8.67 13.50
CA TYR A 116 -11.21 7.33 13.97
C TYR A 116 -11.34 7.37 15.49
N GLU A 117 -12.41 6.78 16.01
CA GLU A 117 -12.73 6.76 17.43
C GLU A 117 -12.37 5.41 18.05
N HIS A 118 -12.05 5.43 19.35
CA HIS A 118 -11.81 4.24 20.14
C HIS A 118 -13.10 3.91 20.91
N THR A 119 -13.74 2.81 20.54
CA THR A 119 -15.01 2.33 21.09
C THR A 119 -14.90 1.75 22.51
N GLY A 120 -13.69 1.68 23.07
CA GLY A 120 -13.40 1.08 24.37
C GLY A 120 -12.56 -0.19 24.24
N THR A 121 -12.11 -0.74 25.37
CA THR A 121 -11.46 -2.06 25.42
C THR A 121 -12.29 -3.00 26.28
N SER A 122 -12.56 -4.21 25.81
CA SER A 122 -13.15 -5.27 26.62
C SER A 122 -12.21 -5.62 27.78
N GLY A 123 -12.72 -6.28 28.82
CA GLY A 123 -11.91 -6.77 29.94
C GLY A 123 -10.80 -7.77 29.54
N ALA A 124 -10.76 -8.20 28.27
CA ALA A 124 -9.72 -9.05 27.68
C ALA A 124 -8.74 -8.27 26.76
N GLY A 125 -8.75 -6.93 26.78
CA GLY A 125 -7.81 -6.10 26.00
C GLY A 125 -8.18 -5.92 24.52
N THR A 126 -9.30 -6.50 24.05
CA THR A 126 -9.76 -6.30 22.67
C THR A 126 -10.48 -4.98 22.51
N LEU A 127 -10.40 -4.30 21.35
CA LEU A 127 -11.32 -3.20 21.06
C LEU A 127 -12.76 -3.69 21.26
N MET A 128 -13.55 -2.90 21.98
CA MET A 128 -14.98 -3.18 22.08
C MET A 128 -15.54 -3.05 20.67
N LYS A 129 -16.13 -4.14 20.19
CA LYS A 129 -17.07 -4.05 19.07
C LYS A 129 -18.07 -2.96 19.44
N ASP A 130 -18.43 -2.07 18.51
CA ASP A 130 -19.58 -1.20 18.75
C ASP A 130 -20.83 -2.07 18.90
N THR A 131 -21.03 -2.51 20.13
CA THR A 131 -22.30 -2.83 20.70
C THR A 131 -22.36 -1.77 21.76
N LEU A 132 -23.16 -0.75 21.51
CA LEU A 132 -23.86 0.00 22.54
C LEU A 132 -23.93 -0.88 23.81
N ASP A 133 -23.07 -0.60 24.80
CA ASP A 133 -22.85 -1.40 26.01
C ASP A 133 -24.01 -1.21 26.99
N THR A 134 -25.23 -1.37 26.47
CA THR A 134 -26.50 -1.19 27.17
C THR A 134 -27.52 -2.22 26.69
N GLY A 135 -27.09 -3.46 26.44
CA GLY A 135 -28.00 -4.61 26.30
C GLY A 135 -28.99 -4.52 25.13
N ASP A 136 -28.80 -3.60 24.19
CA ASP A 136 -29.59 -3.52 22.97
C ASP A 136 -28.83 -4.24 21.86
N SER A 137 -29.51 -5.18 21.21
CA SER A 137 -28.92 -5.98 20.13
C SER A 137 -28.74 -5.08 18.91
N VAL A 138 -27.64 -4.34 18.86
CA VAL A 138 -27.21 -3.64 17.64
C VAL A 138 -27.09 -4.70 16.56
N THR A 139 -27.88 -4.55 15.50
CA THR A 139 -27.89 -5.48 14.38
C THR A 139 -26.59 -5.30 13.63
N ILE A 140 -25.64 -6.17 13.98
CA ILE A 140 -24.34 -6.34 13.35
C ILE A 140 -24.56 -6.40 11.83
N SER A 141 -24.18 -5.34 11.13
CA SER A 141 -24.40 -5.25 9.67
C SER A 141 -23.34 -6.02 8.89
N CYS A 142 -22.25 -6.41 9.57
CA CYS A 142 -21.18 -7.25 9.05
C CYS A 142 -21.51 -8.72 9.33
N THR A 143 -21.77 -9.55 8.32
CA THR A 143 -22.17 -10.97 8.49
C THR A 143 -21.36 -11.72 9.57
N THR A 144 -22.08 -12.14 10.61
CA THR A 144 -21.71 -12.95 11.80
C THR A 144 -20.47 -12.49 12.59
N PRO A 145 -20.62 -12.15 13.89
CA PRO A 145 -19.49 -11.87 14.76
C PRO A 145 -18.74 -13.18 15.06
N ASP A 146 -17.61 -13.38 14.40
CA ASP A 146 -16.58 -14.30 14.87
C ASP A 146 -15.43 -13.49 15.50
N ASN A 147 -14.48 -14.18 16.12
CA ASN A 147 -13.28 -13.54 16.68
C ASN A 147 -12.34 -12.94 15.61
N THR A 148 -12.72 -12.99 14.33
CA THR A 148 -11.93 -12.47 13.21
C THR A 148 -12.57 -11.22 12.58
N THR A 149 -13.75 -10.81 13.05
CA THR A 149 -14.48 -9.66 12.54
C THR A 149 -14.69 -8.62 13.63
N LEU A 150 -14.23 -7.39 13.39
CA LEU A 150 -14.48 -6.25 14.27
C LEU A 150 -15.40 -5.26 13.57
N GLU A 151 -16.41 -4.81 14.30
CA GLU A 151 -17.35 -3.79 13.83
C GLU A 151 -17.11 -2.50 14.62
N ILE A 152 -16.85 -1.43 13.89
CA ILE A 152 -16.65 -0.09 14.46
C ILE A 152 -17.69 0.82 13.82
N ASP A 153 -18.65 1.28 14.62
CA ASP A 153 -19.46 2.46 14.27
C ASP A 153 -18.72 3.70 14.76
N PHE A 154 -18.75 4.76 13.96
CA PHE A 154 -18.07 6.01 14.24
C PHE A 154 -18.99 7.06 14.88
N GLY A 155 -20.20 6.73 15.29
CA GLY A 155 -21.06 7.71 15.95
C GLY A 155 -22.37 7.17 16.49
N ASP A 156 -23.26 8.09 16.85
CA ASP A 156 -24.65 7.78 17.18
C ASP A 156 -25.32 7.12 15.97
N VAL A 157 -25.97 5.98 16.22
CA VAL A 157 -26.65 5.09 15.27
C VAL A 157 -27.11 5.79 13.98
N GLY A 158 -26.54 5.40 12.84
CA GLY A 158 -27.03 5.74 11.50
C GLY A 158 -26.53 7.05 10.89
N THR A 159 -25.55 7.73 11.51
CA THR A 159 -24.96 8.97 10.95
C THR A 159 -23.62 8.77 10.26
N LYS A 160 -22.89 7.69 10.56
CA LYS A 160 -21.65 7.32 9.88
C LYS A 160 -21.71 5.86 9.42
N GLU A 161 -20.97 5.53 8.36
CA GLU A 161 -20.95 4.17 7.83
C GLU A 161 -20.13 3.26 8.77
N THR A 162 -20.75 2.17 9.22
CA THR A 162 -20.09 1.15 10.03
C THR A 162 -18.97 0.47 9.24
N LEU A 163 -17.79 0.30 9.86
CA LEU A 163 -16.71 -0.49 9.28
C LEU A 163 -16.81 -1.95 9.68
N CYS A 164 -16.56 -2.82 8.70
CA CYS A 164 -16.47 -4.26 8.90
C CYS A 164 -15.01 -4.68 8.72
N LEU A 165 -14.24 -4.62 9.80
CA LEU A 165 -12.84 -5.01 9.77
C LEU A 165 -12.73 -6.53 9.86
N MET A 166 -11.86 -7.11 9.04
CA MET A 166 -11.53 -8.53 9.06
C MET A 166 -10.07 -8.72 9.46
N GLN A 167 -9.79 -9.78 10.21
CA GLN A 167 -8.44 -10.14 10.62
C GLN A 167 -7.57 -10.49 9.40
N ALA A 168 -6.35 -9.97 9.35
CA ALA A 168 -5.41 -10.30 8.29
C ALA A 168 -4.80 -11.68 8.48
N SER A 169 -4.94 -12.54 7.46
CA SER A 169 -4.24 -13.82 7.37
C SER A 169 -3.04 -13.78 6.42
N ALA A 170 -2.93 -12.74 5.60
CA ALA A 170 -1.91 -12.53 4.58
C ALA A 170 -1.69 -11.03 4.30
N PRO A 171 -0.60 -10.63 3.62
CA PRO A 171 -0.39 -9.26 3.19
C PRO A 171 -1.60 -8.73 2.39
N VAL A 172 -2.04 -7.52 2.71
CA VAL A 172 -3.24 -6.95 2.11
C VAL A 172 -2.86 -6.12 0.88
N ALA A 173 -3.39 -6.50 -0.27
CA ALA A 173 -3.19 -5.79 -1.54
C ALA A 173 -4.25 -4.72 -1.76
N LEU A 174 -3.82 -3.56 -2.25
CA LEU A 174 -4.64 -2.41 -2.64
C LEU A 174 -4.44 -2.08 -4.11
N ASN A 175 -5.54 -2.03 -4.86
CA ASN A 175 -5.48 -1.60 -6.26
C ASN A 175 -5.25 -0.08 -6.34
N PRO A 176 -4.79 0.41 -7.50
CA PRO A 176 -4.68 1.85 -7.77
C PRO A 176 -6.00 2.59 -7.47
N GLY A 177 -5.96 3.58 -6.57
CA GLY A 177 -7.12 4.39 -6.17
C GLY A 177 -7.90 3.86 -4.97
N ASP A 178 -7.69 2.59 -4.59
CA ASP A 178 -8.38 1.96 -3.46
C ASP A 178 -7.86 2.49 -2.12
N ARG A 179 -8.75 2.45 -1.14
CA ARG A 179 -8.53 2.84 0.25
C ARG A 179 -8.74 1.65 1.18
N MET A 180 -8.04 1.64 2.29
CA MET A 180 -8.22 0.68 3.35
C MET A 180 -8.02 1.36 4.68
N ILE A 181 -8.73 0.87 5.69
CA ILE A 181 -8.51 1.27 7.08
C ILE A 181 -7.99 0.03 7.81
N VAL A 182 -6.93 0.21 8.59
CA VAL A 182 -6.29 -0.87 9.35
C VAL A 182 -6.17 -0.50 10.82
N TYR A 183 -6.50 -1.46 11.68
CA TYR A 183 -6.41 -1.42 13.12
C TYR A 183 -5.42 -2.48 13.61
N PRO A 184 -4.15 -2.11 13.83
CA PRO A 184 -3.17 -2.99 14.48
C PRO A 184 -3.38 -3.02 16.00
N ASN A 185 -3.36 -4.22 16.59
CA ASN A 185 -3.25 -4.43 18.04
C ASN A 185 -1.82 -4.88 18.40
N THR A 186 -1.14 -4.09 19.23
CA THR A 186 0.14 -4.49 19.81
C THR A 186 -0.04 -4.86 21.27
N THR A 187 0.30 -6.10 21.59
CA THR A 187 0.53 -6.58 22.96
C THR A 187 2.02 -6.44 23.25
N ARG A 188 2.40 -6.01 24.45
CA ARG A 188 3.82 -5.83 24.80
C ARG A 188 4.56 -7.15 24.97
#